data_AF-A0A7S2I6E2-F1
#
_entry.id   AF-A0A7S2I6E2-F1
#
_cell.length_a   1.000
_cell.length_b   1.000
_cell.length_c   1.000
_cell.angle_alpha   90.00
_cell.angle_beta   90.00
_cell.angle_gamma   90.00
#
_symmetry.space_group_name_H-M   'P 1'
#
loop_
_entity.id
_entity.type
_entity.pdbx_description
1 polymer ?
#
loop_
_entity_poly.entity_id
_entity_poly.type
_entity_poly.pdbx_seq_one_letter_code
_entity_poly.pdbx_strand_id
1 'polypeptide(L)'
;IGCRSPPEPTWVGATDYGSADVSTQYLVSLHWGLSQLTGGMDEVTPASTIERLYAVFVWVLAFMAASIIVSVLTSNLTQLHIIGGTQSRQLATLRKYLNQNHVSSNLALRVIRSAQH
;
A
#
# COMPACT_ATOMS: atom_id res chain seq x y z
N ILE A 1 -10.50 41.49 32.24
CA ILE A 1 -9.48 41.66 31.18
C ILE A 1 -8.74 40.34 31.09
N GLY A 2 -9.21 39.44 30.22
CA GLY A 2 -8.58 38.13 30.03
C GLY A 2 -7.44 38.28 29.04
N CYS A 3 -6.20 38.19 29.50
CA CYS A 3 -5.05 38.07 28.62
C CYS A 3 -5.20 36.75 27.85
N ARG A 4 -5.73 36.80 26.62
CA ARG A 4 -5.55 35.70 25.67
C ARG A 4 -4.05 35.64 25.40
N SER A 5 -3.41 34.55 25.78
CA SER A 5 -2.07 34.21 25.30
C SER A 5 -2.04 34.40 23.77
N PRO A 6 -0.96 34.93 23.19
CA PRO A 6 -0.85 34.98 21.74
C PRO A 6 -1.09 33.56 21.19
N PRO A 7 -1.87 33.42 20.10
CA PRO A 7 -2.09 32.11 19.51
C PRO A 7 -0.73 31.47 19.23
N GLU A 8 -0.56 30.20 19.63
CA GLU A 8 0.68 29.49 19.33
C GLU A 8 0.93 29.56 17.82
N PRO A 9 2.18 29.80 17.39
CA PRO A 9 2.49 29.88 15.98
C PRO A 9 2.14 28.54 15.34
N THR A 10 1.19 28.58 14.41
CA THR A 10 0.84 27.43 13.56
C THR A 10 1.63 27.49 12.27
N TRP A 11 1.76 26.37 11.57
CA TRP A 11 2.38 26.36 10.25
C TRP A 11 1.67 27.34 9.28
N VAL A 12 0.34 27.51 9.39
CA VAL A 12 -0.46 28.46 8.61
C VAL A 12 -0.19 29.92 8.99
N GLY A 13 0.17 30.19 10.25
CA GLY A 13 0.56 31.53 10.68
C GLY A 13 2.02 31.87 10.36
N ALA A 14 2.88 30.85 10.22
CA ALA A 14 4.27 30.98 9.82
C ALA A 14 4.47 31.10 8.30
N THR A 15 3.48 30.67 7.52
CA THR A 15 3.45 30.74 6.06
C THR A 15 2.38 31.72 5.59
N ASP A 16 2.52 32.30 4.40
CA ASP A 16 1.55 33.28 3.84
C ASP A 16 0.23 32.63 3.37
N TYR A 17 0.01 31.35 3.68
CA TYR A 17 -1.18 30.60 3.29
C TYR A 17 -2.44 31.02 4.05
N GLY A 18 -2.32 31.71 5.18
CA GLY A 18 -3.46 32.22 5.94
C GLY A 18 -4.35 33.19 5.14
N SER A 19 -3.77 33.93 4.18
CA SER A 19 -4.48 34.82 3.24
C SER A 19 -4.77 34.19 1.87
N ALA A 20 -4.29 32.98 1.62
CA ALA A 20 -4.53 32.28 0.36
C ALA A 20 -5.99 31.79 0.25
N ASP A 21 -6.44 31.57 -0.99
CA ASP A 21 -7.78 31.04 -1.24
C ASP A 21 -7.97 29.67 -0.58
N VAL A 22 -9.21 29.36 -0.19
CA VAL A 22 -9.57 28.11 0.53
C VAL A 22 -9.18 26.88 -0.30
N SER A 23 -9.28 26.96 -1.63
CA SER A 23 -8.85 25.90 -2.53
C SER A 23 -7.35 25.60 -2.40
N THR A 24 -6.53 26.64 -2.27
CA THR A 24 -5.07 26.52 -2.12
C THR A 24 -4.73 25.92 -0.77
N GLN A 25 -5.37 26.38 0.31
CA GLN A 25 -5.16 25.82 1.66
C GLN A 25 -5.51 24.33 1.72
N TYR A 26 -6.60 23.91 1.08
CA TYR A 26 -6.99 22.52 0.98
C TYR A 26 -5.96 21.68 0.20
N LEU A 27 -5.54 22.16 -0.97
CA LEU A 27 -4.56 21.45 -1.81
C LEU A 27 -3.21 21.30 -1.11
N VAL A 28 -2.73 22.34 -0.43
CA VAL A 28 -1.49 22.30 0.34
C VAL A 28 -1.61 21.31 1.52
N SER A 29 -2.73 21.34 2.24
CA SER A 29 -2.97 20.41 3.36
C SER A 29 -3.03 18.94 2.89
N LEU A 30 -3.70 18.69 1.77
CA LEU A 30 -3.79 17.37 1.16
C LEU A 30 -2.42 16.90 0.64
N HIS A 31 -1.69 17.79 -0.03
CA HIS A 31 -0.36 17.51 -0.53
C HIS A 31 0.61 17.18 0.61
N TRP A 32 0.58 17.95 1.69
CA TRP A 32 1.37 17.66 2.89
C TRP A 32 1.05 16.27 3.44
N GLY A 33 -0.22 15.92 3.59
CA GLY A 33 -0.62 14.59 4.07
C GLY A 33 -0.14 13.45 3.16
N LEU A 34 -0.27 13.61 1.85
CA LEU A 34 0.20 12.62 0.86
C LEU A 34 1.73 12.47 0.86
N SER A 35 2.45 13.58 1.01
CA SER A 35 3.92 13.58 1.04
C SER A 35 4.50 12.76 2.20
N GLN A 36 3.76 12.58 3.30
CA GLN A 36 4.21 11.77 4.43
C GLN A 36 4.43 10.30 4.05
N LEU A 37 3.78 9.81 2.98
CA LEU A 37 4.01 8.46 2.44
C LEU A 37 5.34 8.35 1.69
N THR A 38 5.90 9.46 1.20
CA THR A 38 7.09 9.49 0.33
C THR A 38 8.32 10.13 0.97
N GLY A 39 8.23 10.59 2.22
CA GLY A 39 9.36 11.17 2.97
C GLY A 39 9.15 12.61 3.48
N GLY A 40 7.94 13.15 3.36
CA GLY A 40 7.57 14.48 3.84
C GLY A 40 7.73 15.58 2.78
N MET A 41 7.51 16.81 3.22
CA MET A 41 7.51 18.03 2.39
C MET A 41 8.21 19.14 3.16
N ASP A 42 9.18 19.82 2.51
CA ASP A 42 10.00 20.86 3.16
C ASP A 42 9.28 22.22 3.29
N GLU A 43 8.21 22.42 2.51
CA GLU A 43 7.48 23.70 2.46
C GLU A 43 6.59 23.93 3.69
N VAL A 44 6.15 22.87 4.38
CA VAL A 44 5.30 22.97 5.58
C VAL A 44 6.05 22.41 6.78
N THR A 45 6.66 23.30 7.56
CA THR A 45 7.39 22.95 8.78
C THR A 45 6.58 23.23 10.04
N PRO A 46 6.52 22.31 11.01
CA PRO A 46 5.80 22.53 12.25
C PRO A 46 6.48 23.61 13.11
N ALA A 47 5.71 24.63 13.48
CA ALA A 47 6.20 25.77 14.26
C ALA A 47 6.08 25.50 15.77
N SER A 48 5.09 24.70 16.19
CA SER A 48 4.86 24.35 17.60
C SER A 48 5.26 22.91 17.94
N THR A 49 5.51 22.65 19.23
CA THR A 49 5.81 21.30 19.74
C THR A 49 4.63 20.34 19.55
N ILE A 50 3.39 20.85 19.63
CA ILE A 50 2.17 20.06 19.42
C ILE A 50 2.05 19.65 17.94
N GLU A 51 2.32 20.57 17.01
CA GLU A 51 2.36 20.25 15.58
C GLU A 51 3.44 19.22 15.25
N ARG A 52 4.61 19.30 15.91
CA ARG A 52 5.68 18.30 15.77
C ARG A 52 5.22 16.92 16.22
N LEU A 53 4.55 16.84 17.37
CA LEU A 53 4.03 15.57 17.88
C LEU A 53 3.00 14.98 16.91
N TYR A 54 2.07 15.81 16.42
CA TYR A 54 1.09 15.39 15.42
C TYR A 54 1.76 14.88 14.13
N ALA A 55 2.75 15.61 13.60
CA ALA A 55 3.49 15.20 12.42
C ALA A 55 4.19 13.84 12.60
N VAL A 56 4.81 13.60 13.76
CA VAL A 56 5.43 12.30 14.10
C VAL A 56 4.39 11.19 14.13
N PHE A 57 3.21 11.41 14.71
CA PHE A 57 2.12 10.42 14.69
C PHE A 57 1.66 10.11 13.27
N VAL A 58 1.48 11.13 12.42
CA VAL A 58 1.11 10.94 11.01
C VAL A 58 2.18 10.15 10.26
N TRP A 59 3.47 10.42 10.50
CA TRP A 59 4.57 9.64 9.94
C TRP A 59 4.50 8.15 10.27
N VAL A 60 4.25 7.82 11.54
CA VAL A 60 4.12 6.42 11.98
C VAL A 60 2.95 5.74 11.25
N LEU A 61 1.81 6.41 11.16
CA LEU A 61 0.64 5.89 10.45
C LEU A 61 0.89 5.73 8.95
N ALA A 62 1.56 6.69 8.32
CA ALA A 62 1.95 6.64 6.91
C ALA A 62 2.87 5.43 6.65
N PHE A 63 3.87 5.21 7.51
CA PHE A 63 4.78 4.08 7.42
C PHE A 63 4.06 2.73 7.60
N MET A 64 3.14 2.64 8.57
CA MET A 64 2.31 1.45 8.76
C MET A 64 1.43 1.18 7.54
N ALA A 65 0.77 2.22 7.00
CA ALA A 65 -0.05 2.10 5.81
C ALA A 65 0.77 1.63 4.60
N ALA A 66 1.95 2.21 4.36
CA ALA A 66 2.86 1.79 3.31
C ALA A 66 3.27 0.30 3.47
N SER A 67 3.60 -0.12 4.69
CA SER A 67 3.95 -1.51 4.98
C SER A 67 2.79 -2.48 4.71
N ILE A 68 1.56 -2.09 5.07
CA ILE A 68 0.36 -2.88 4.80
C ILE A 68 0.11 -2.96 3.29
N ILE A 69 0.22 -1.84 2.56
CA ILE A 69 0.03 -1.81 1.10
C ILE A 69 1.01 -2.78 0.42
N VAL A 70 2.30 -2.75 0.80
CA VAL A 70 3.32 -3.65 0.26
C VAL A 70 3.00 -5.11 0.60
N SER A 71 2.59 -5.40 1.84
CA SER A 71 2.22 -6.76 2.27
C SER A 71 1.02 -7.31 1.50
N VAL A 72 -0.03 -6.51 1.33
CA VAL A 72 -1.22 -6.87 0.56
C VAL A 72 -0.85 -7.07 -0.90
N LEU A 73 -0.10 -6.16 -1.51
CA LEU A 73 0.34 -6.29 -2.89
C LEU A 73 1.15 -7.57 -3.11
N THR A 74 2.12 -7.84 -2.23
CA THR A 74 2.96 -9.04 -2.27
C THR A 74 2.12 -10.30 -2.12
N SER A 75 1.15 -10.31 -1.19
CA SER A 75 0.26 -11.45 -0.98
C SER A 75 -0.62 -11.71 -2.20
N ASN A 76 -1.17 -10.66 -2.83
CA ASN A 76 -1.94 -10.78 -4.06
C ASN A 76 -1.09 -11.31 -5.22
N LEU A 77 0.12 -10.77 -5.41
CA LEU A 77 1.06 -11.26 -6.43
C LEU A 77 1.45 -12.72 -6.18
N THR A 78 1.66 -13.10 -4.92
CA THR A 78 1.97 -14.48 -4.54
C THR A 78 0.79 -15.41 -4.82
N GLN A 79 -0.44 -15.00 -4.50
CA GLN A 79 -1.64 -15.76 -4.81
C GLN A 79 -1.83 -15.93 -6.31
N LEU A 80 -1.64 -14.87 -7.10
CA LEU A 80 -1.67 -14.94 -8.56
C LEU A 80 -0.61 -15.90 -9.11
N HIS A 81 0.62 -15.84 -8.59
CA HIS A 81 1.68 -16.76 -8.96
C HIS A 81 1.35 -18.21 -8.60
N ILE A 82 0.78 -18.45 -7.41
CA ILE A 82 0.34 -19.78 -6.97
C ILE A 82 -0.77 -20.29 -7.89
N ILE A 83 -1.78 -19.48 -8.21
CA ILE A 83 -2.88 -19.88 -9.10
C ILE A 83 -2.35 -20.26 -10.50
N GLY A 84 -1.40 -19.51 -11.04
CA GLY A 84 -0.74 -19.87 -12.30
C GLY A 84 0.09 -21.15 -12.22
N GLY A 85 0.70 -21.42 -11.06
CA GLY A 85 1.56 -22.59 -10.84
C GLY A 85 0.82 -23.87 -10.45
N THR A 86 -0.33 -23.78 -9.77
CA THR A 86 -1.07 -24.93 -9.25
C THR A 86 -1.59 -25.84 -10.35
N GLN A 87 -2.12 -25.27 -11.45
CA GLN A 87 -2.60 -26.05 -12.60
C GLN A 87 -1.46 -26.88 -13.21
N SER A 88 -0.28 -26.29 -13.37
CA SER A 88 0.91 -26.97 -13.87
C SER A 88 1.38 -28.08 -12.91
N ARG A 89 1.36 -27.81 -11.60
CA ARG A 89 1.76 -28.77 -10.56
C ARG A 89 0.80 -29.96 -10.46
N GLN A 90 -0.50 -29.72 -10.57
CA GLN A 90 -1.55 -30.75 -10.60
C GLN A 90 -1.40 -31.64 -11.85
N LEU A 91 -1.18 -31.04 -13.02
CA LEU A 91 -0.92 -31.78 -14.26
C LEU A 91 0.37 -32.61 -14.20
N ALA A 92 1.44 -32.07 -13.62
CA ALA A 92 2.69 -32.81 -13.43
C ALA A 92 2.50 -34.02 -12.51
N THR A 93 1.70 -33.88 -11.44
CA THR A 93 1.38 -34.96 -10.50
C THR A 93 0.52 -36.04 -11.17
N LEU A 94 -0.50 -35.64 -11.94
CA LEU A 94 -1.34 -36.55 -12.72
C LEU A 94 -0.53 -37.35 -13.75
N ARG A 95 0.38 -36.68 -14.47
CA ARG A 95 1.30 -37.34 -15.42
C ARG A 95 2.17 -38.38 -14.72
N LYS A 96 2.72 -38.04 -13.54
CA LYS A 96 3.54 -38.97 -12.75
C LYS A 96 2.74 -40.19 -12.30
N TYR A 97 1.51 -40.01 -11.81
CA TYR A 97 0.63 -41.10 -11.39
C TYR A 97 0.25 -42.04 -12.54
N LEU A 98 -0.10 -41.49 -13.70
CA LEU A 98 -0.45 -42.27 -14.88
C LEU A 98 0.74 -43.11 -15.40
N ASN A 99 1.94 -42.54 -15.33
CA ASN A 99 3.16 -43.23 -15.71
C ASN A 99 3.50 -44.37 -14.73
N GLN A 100 3.35 -44.14 -13.43
CA GLN A 100 3.59 -45.15 -12.38
C GLN A 100 2.62 -46.34 -12.46
N ASN A 101 1.38 -46.11 -12.90
CA ASN A 101 0.38 -47.18 -13.05
C ASN A 101 0.41 -47.87 -14.43
N HIS A 102 1.44 -47.63 -15.24
CA HIS A 102 1.60 -48.22 -16.58
C HIS A 102 0.38 -48.03 -17.50
N VAL A 103 -0.31 -46.89 -17.37
CA VAL A 103 -1.46 -46.57 -18.22
C VAL A 103 -0.97 -46.31 -19.65
N SER A 104 -1.67 -46.86 -20.65
CA SER A 104 -1.31 -46.64 -22.06
C SER A 104 -1.27 -45.15 -22.38
N SER A 105 -0.26 -44.71 -23.13
CA SER A 105 0.00 -43.29 -23.40
C SER A 105 -1.20 -42.59 -24.04
N ASN A 106 -1.98 -43.34 -24.84
CA ASN A 106 -3.22 -42.85 -25.45
C ASN A 106 -4.33 -42.55 -24.42
N LEU A 107 -4.52 -43.42 -23.42
CA LEU A 107 -5.51 -43.19 -22.37
C LEU A 107 -5.05 -42.08 -21.43
N ALA A 108 -3.76 -42.05 -21.08
CA ALA A 108 -3.17 -41.00 -20.25
C ALA A 108 -3.32 -39.60 -20.89
N LEU A 109 -3.08 -39.48 -22.20
CA LEU A 109 -3.29 -38.23 -22.95
C LEU A 109 -4.75 -37.79 -22.93
N ARG A 110 -5.71 -38.71 -23.09
CA ARG A 110 -7.15 -38.39 -23.02
C ARG A 110 -7.53 -37.86 -21.64
N VAL A 111 -7.11 -38.53 -20.58
CA VAL A 111 -7.39 -38.12 -19.19
C VAL A 111 -6.78 -36.75 -18.88
N ILE A 112 -5.54 -36.50 -19.31
CA ILE A 112 -4.87 -35.20 -19.14
C ILE A 112 -5.62 -34.09 -19.90
N ARG A 113 -6.05 -34.36 -21.14
CA ARG A 113 -6.79 -33.40 -21.97
C ARG A 113 -8.17 -33.10 -21.38
N SER A 114 -8.84 -34.11 -20.81
CA SER A 114 -10.10 -33.95 -20.08
C SER A 114 -9.93 -33.21 -18.75
N ALA A 115 -8.74 -33.22 -18.13
CA ALA A 115 -8.45 -32.46 -16.92
C ALA A 115 -7.99 -31.01 -17.18
N GLN A 116 -7.69 -30.66 -18.44
CA GLN A 116 -7.34 -29.31 -18.87
C GLN A 116 -8.54 -28.50 -19.38
N HIS A 117 -9.67 -29.16 -19.65
CA HIS A 117 -10.91 -28.61 -20.17
C HIS A 117 -11.96 -28.48 -19.06
#